data_AF-A0A661YC56-F1
#
_entry.id   AF-A0A661YC56-F1
#
_cell.length_a   1.000
_cell.length_b   1.000
_cell.length_c   1.000
_cell.angle_alpha   90.00
_cell.angle_beta   90.00
_cell.angle_gamma   90.00
#
_symmetry.space_group_name_H-M   'P 1'
#
loop_
_entity.id
_entity.type
_entity.pdbx_description
1 polymer ?
#
loop_
_entity_poly.entity_id
_entity_poly.type
_entity_poly.pdbx_seq_one_letter_code
_entity_poly.pdbx_strand_id
1 'polypeptide(L)'
;MNWNQNFDTRFACGFGMTYTTFGIGKLMMKRNRDGSGWTASVEIRNVGDRAGTETLQVFVRPEDAEQNWPEQEVKAIKEVTLFPNQKKTLAIQLPYSAFEYFDKDAEEQNIDGGKYEVLVGTSAEDIKLIKTIELKQLHINQYLEHE
;
A
#
# COMPACT_ATOMS: atom_id res chain seq x y z
N MET A 1 -17.74 21.96 1.43
CA MET A 1 -16.40 22.08 0.81
C MET A 1 -16.27 21.00 -0.24
N ASN A 2 -15.95 21.35 -1.48
CA ASN A 2 -15.68 20.38 -2.56
C ASN A 2 -14.23 19.92 -2.42
N TRP A 3 -14.01 18.64 -2.11
CA TRP A 3 -12.68 18.04 -1.90
C TRP A 3 -12.04 17.51 -3.20
N ASN A 4 -12.78 17.43 -4.32
CA ASN A 4 -12.29 16.98 -5.64
C ASN A 4 -11.57 18.07 -6.45
N GLN A 5 -10.70 18.86 -5.82
CA GLN A 5 -9.82 19.77 -6.55
C GLN A 5 -8.49 19.04 -6.78
N ASN A 6 -8.24 18.64 -8.01
CA ASN A 6 -6.98 18.02 -8.42
C ASN A 6 -5.90 19.11 -8.41
N PHE A 7 -5.18 19.23 -7.29
CA PHE A 7 -4.07 20.17 -7.14
C PHE A 7 -2.86 19.57 -7.84
N ASP A 8 -2.42 20.20 -8.93
CA ASP A 8 -1.21 19.81 -9.68
C ASP A 8 0.02 20.05 -8.79
N THR A 9 0.45 19.02 -8.06
CA THR A 9 1.57 19.09 -7.12
C THR A 9 2.89 19.07 -7.87
N ARG A 10 3.76 20.06 -7.62
CA ARG A 10 5.12 20.06 -8.19
C ARG A 10 5.99 18.89 -7.68
N PHE A 11 5.65 18.34 -6.50
CA PHE A 11 6.28 17.17 -5.89
C PHE A 11 5.25 16.42 -5.05
N ALA A 12 4.90 15.20 -5.45
CA ALA A 12 4.03 14.32 -4.68
C ALA A 12 4.61 13.96 -3.30
N CYS A 13 3.72 13.58 -2.37
CA CYS A 13 4.12 12.87 -1.15
C CYS A 13 4.98 11.64 -1.52
N GLY A 14 6.21 11.57 -1.00
CA GLY A 14 7.14 10.47 -1.28
C GLY A 14 8.16 10.71 -2.39
N PHE A 15 8.09 11.83 -3.12
CA PHE A 15 9.03 12.10 -4.20
C PHE A 15 10.46 12.29 -3.66
N GLY A 16 11.37 11.40 -4.06
CA GLY A 16 12.80 11.47 -3.77
C GLY A 16 13.63 11.16 -5.01
N MET A 17 14.57 12.02 -5.36
CA MET A 17 15.52 11.75 -6.44
C MET A 17 16.66 10.88 -5.92
N THR A 18 16.92 9.77 -6.60
CA THR A 18 18.06 8.89 -6.33
C THR A 18 19.07 8.95 -7.47
N TYR A 19 20.35 8.80 -7.17
CA TYR A 19 21.44 8.83 -8.16
C TYR A 19 21.57 7.51 -8.95
N THR A 20 20.64 6.57 -8.76
CA THR A 20 20.58 5.31 -9.48
C THR A 20 19.14 5.01 -9.90
N THR A 21 18.93 4.04 -10.79
CA THR A 21 17.60 3.65 -11.25
C THR A 21 17.22 2.30 -10.66
N PHE A 22 15.98 2.18 -10.19
CA PHE A 22 15.44 0.93 -9.67
C PHE A 22 14.35 0.37 -10.60
N GLY A 23 14.48 -0.91 -10.94
CA GLY A 23 13.43 -1.69 -11.57
C GLY A 23 12.56 -2.33 -10.51
N ILE A 24 11.27 -2.01 -10.53
CA ILE A 24 10.25 -2.64 -9.69
C ILE A 24 9.59 -3.77 -10.50
N GLY A 25 9.64 -4.97 -9.94
CA GLY A 25 9.22 -6.22 -10.57
C GLY A 25 7.80 -6.62 -10.17
N LYS A 26 7.57 -7.92 -10.01
CA LYS A 26 6.24 -8.46 -9.75
C LYS A 26 5.78 -8.19 -8.31
N LEU A 27 4.50 -7.81 -8.16
CA LEU A 27 3.77 -7.82 -6.88
C LEU A 27 3.03 -9.14 -6.71
N MET A 28 3.24 -9.80 -5.57
CA MET A 28 2.55 -11.01 -5.16
C MET A 28 1.84 -10.78 -3.84
N MET A 29 0.57 -11.18 -3.75
CA MET A 29 -0.24 -11.09 -2.54
C MET A 29 -0.45 -12.49 -1.97
N LYS A 30 -0.24 -12.66 -0.66
CA LYS A 30 -0.53 -13.90 0.06
C LYS A 30 -1.26 -13.58 1.35
N ARG A 31 -2.32 -14.33 1.66
CA ARG A 31 -2.96 -14.26 2.98
C ARG A 31 -2.04 -14.89 4.03
N ASN A 32 -1.92 -14.27 5.19
CA ASN A 32 -1.12 -14.80 6.28
C ASN A 32 -1.82 -15.99 6.93
N ARG A 33 -1.06 -17.03 7.29
CA ARG A 33 -1.62 -18.29 7.81
C ARG A 33 -2.21 -18.16 9.20
N ASP A 34 -1.70 -17.22 9.98
CA ASP A 34 -2.18 -16.86 11.32
C ASP A 34 -3.47 -16.02 11.28
N GLY A 35 -3.95 -15.67 10.08
CA GLY A 35 -5.12 -14.82 9.93
C GLY A 35 -4.85 -13.36 10.29
N SER A 36 -3.60 -12.90 10.39
CA SER A 36 -3.28 -11.50 10.72
C SER A 36 -3.58 -10.50 9.59
N GLY A 37 -3.77 -10.98 8.35
CA GLY A 37 -4.03 -10.15 7.18
C GLY A 37 -3.34 -10.70 5.93
N TRP A 38 -2.63 -9.85 5.20
CA TRP A 38 -1.94 -10.17 3.95
C TRP A 38 -0.47 -9.76 3.98
N THR A 39 0.34 -10.46 3.19
CA THR A 39 1.71 -10.07 2.86
C THR A 39 1.79 -9.69 1.38
N ALA A 40 2.20 -8.45 1.10
CA ALA A 40 2.61 -7.98 -0.21
C ALA A 40 4.11 -8.26 -0.41
N SER A 41 4.46 -9.05 -1.43
CA SER A 41 5.84 -9.34 -1.81
C SER A 41 6.17 -8.63 -3.12
N VAL A 42 7.11 -7.69 -3.07
CA VAL A 42 7.52 -6.87 -4.22
C VAL A 42 8.98 -7.12 -4.52
N GLU A 43 9.26 -7.45 -5.77
CA GLU A 43 10.64 -7.53 -6.25
C GLU A 43 11.16 -6.15 -6.62
N ILE A 44 12.39 -5.85 -6.22
CA ILE A 44 13.07 -4.60 -6.57
C ILE A 44 14.54 -4.90 -6.90
N ARG A 45 15.02 -4.27 -7.98
CA ARG A 45 16.39 -4.41 -8.47
C ARG A 45 17.00 -3.04 -8.75
N ASN A 46 18.23 -2.82 -8.32
CA ASN A 46 19.01 -1.69 -8.77
C ASN A 46 19.56 -2.00 -10.17
N VAL A 47 19.11 -1.24 -11.17
CA VAL A 47 19.49 -1.39 -12.58
C VAL A 47 20.48 -0.30 -13.03
N GLY A 48 20.83 0.64 -12.15
CA GLY A 48 21.88 1.61 -12.40
C GLY A 48 23.28 1.12 -12.00
N ASP A 49 24.25 2.02 -12.13
CA ASP A 49 25.68 1.77 -11.96
C ASP A 49 26.20 2.14 -10.56
N ARG A 50 25.35 2.72 -9.70
CA ARG A 50 25.70 3.16 -8.34
C ARG A 50 24.83 2.48 -7.29
N ALA A 51 25.37 2.31 -6.08
CA ALA A 51 24.57 1.93 -4.94
C ALA A 51 23.57 3.05 -4.61
N GLY A 52 22.37 2.68 -4.15
CA GLY A 52 21.35 3.64 -3.76
C GLY A 52 20.33 3.03 -2.80
N THR A 53 19.50 3.89 -2.24
CA THR A 53 18.33 3.51 -1.46
C THR A 53 17.08 3.87 -2.25
N GLU A 54 16.09 2.98 -2.24
CA GLU A 54 14.77 3.21 -2.81
C GLU A 54 13.71 3.00 -1.73
N THR A 55 12.62 3.75 -1.81
CA THR A 55 11.54 3.71 -0.85
C THR A 55 10.25 3.30 -1.55
N LEU A 56 9.73 2.12 -1.20
CA LEU A 56 8.43 1.67 -1.67
C LEU A 56 7.33 2.11 -0.71
N GLN A 57 6.26 2.66 -1.28
CA GLN A 57 5.03 3.02 -0.59
C GLN A 57 3.91 2.09 -1.03
N VAL A 58 3.15 1.59 -0.06
CA VAL A 58 2.01 0.72 -0.30
C VAL A 58 0.75 1.45 0.09
N PHE A 59 -0.19 1.50 -0.84
CA PHE A 59 -1.51 2.07 -0.67
C PHE A 59 -2.55 0.97 -0.81
N VAL A 60 -3.68 1.16 -0.16
CA VAL A 60 -4.85 0.29 -0.28
C VAL A 60 -6.03 1.17 -0.61
N ARG A 61 -6.93 0.70 -1.47
CA ARG A 61 -8.27 1.28 -1.67
C ARG A 61 -9.27 0.21 -2.11
N PRO A 62 -10.56 0.34 -1.78
CA PRO A 62 -11.61 -0.48 -2.38
C PRO A 62 -11.67 -0.22 -3.90
N GLU A 63 -11.99 -1.26 -4.67
CA GLU A 63 -12.17 -1.16 -6.13
C GLU A 63 -13.35 -0.21 -6.46
N ASP A 64 -14.42 -0.30 -5.67
CA ASP A 64 -15.60 0.54 -5.74
C ASP A 64 -15.57 1.59 -4.60
N ALA A 65 -14.59 2.49 -4.63
CA ALA A 65 -14.48 3.53 -3.61
C ALA A 65 -15.71 4.46 -3.61
N GLU A 66 -16.53 4.36 -2.56
CA GLU A 66 -17.56 5.36 -2.25
C GLU A 66 -16.91 6.70 -1.85
N GLN A 67 -17.69 7.78 -1.90
CA GLN A 67 -17.25 9.16 -1.69
C GLN A 67 -16.60 9.44 -0.31
N ASN A 68 -16.63 8.47 0.61
CA ASN A 68 -16.09 8.55 1.97
C ASN A 68 -14.67 7.99 2.13
N TRP A 69 -14.07 7.36 1.11
CA TRP A 69 -12.69 6.90 1.20
C TRP A 69 -11.69 8.01 0.84
N PRO A 70 -10.58 8.18 1.59
CA PRO A 70 -9.47 9.01 1.13
C PRO A 70 -8.90 8.46 -0.18
N GLU A 71 -8.61 9.34 -1.15
CA GLU A 71 -8.21 8.91 -2.50
C GLU A 71 -6.99 7.97 -2.49
N GLN A 72 -6.02 8.21 -1.59
CA GLN A 72 -4.85 7.36 -1.36
C GLN A 72 -4.34 7.50 0.09
N GLU A 73 -4.33 6.40 0.85
CA GLU A 73 -3.72 6.35 2.18
C GLU A 73 -2.51 5.40 2.18
N VAL A 74 -1.37 5.88 2.68
CA VAL A 74 -0.17 5.05 2.81
C VAL A 74 -0.36 4.07 3.97
N LYS A 75 -0.45 2.77 3.66
CA LYS A 75 -0.59 1.71 4.66
C LYS A 75 0.75 1.12 5.09
N ALA A 76 1.77 1.21 4.25
CA ALA A 76 3.12 0.81 4.62
C ALA A 76 4.19 1.54 3.81
N ILE A 77 5.36 1.74 4.42
CA ILE A 77 6.56 2.27 3.75
C ILE A 77 7.70 1.29 4.00
N LYS A 78 8.47 0.97 2.95
CA LYS A 78 9.63 0.07 3.05
C LYS A 78 10.81 0.62 2.26
N GLU A 79 11.89 0.89 2.97
CA GLU A 79 13.15 1.31 2.38
C GLU A 79 14.08 0.12 2.13
N VAL A 80 14.87 0.19 1.06
CA VAL A 80 15.90 -0.81 0.77
C VAL A 80 17.11 -0.18 0.10
N THR A 81 18.29 -0.47 0.64
CA THR A 81 19.56 -0.18 -0.03
C THR A 81 20.00 -1.36 -0.88
N LEU A 82 20.36 -1.08 -2.13
CA LEU A 82 20.85 -2.07 -3.11
C LEU A 82 22.11 -1.56 -3.82
N PHE A 83 23.06 -2.47 -3.99
CA PHE A 83 24.21 -2.28 -4.88
C PHE A 83 23.82 -2.47 -6.36
N PRO A 84 24.62 -1.99 -7.32
CA PRO A 84 24.37 -2.21 -8.75
C PRO A 84 24.09 -3.69 -9.06
N ASN A 85 23.06 -3.96 -9.87
CA ASN A 85 22.58 -5.29 -10.23
C ASN A 85 22.02 -6.15 -9.08
N GLN A 86 22.00 -5.66 -7.84
CA GLN A 86 21.42 -6.38 -6.73
C GLN A 86 19.89 -6.36 -6.83
N LYS A 87 19.29 -7.50 -6.53
CA LYS A 87 17.85 -7.72 -6.48
C LYS A 87 17.45 -8.24 -5.10
N LYS A 88 16.35 -7.73 -4.56
CA LYS A 88 15.73 -8.21 -3.33
C LYS A 88 14.21 -8.32 -3.51
N THR A 89 13.61 -9.18 -2.71
CA THR A 89 12.16 -9.25 -2.56
C THR A 89 11.81 -8.67 -1.19
N LEU A 90 11.03 -7.60 -1.18
CA LEU A 90 10.53 -6.98 0.03
C LEU A 90 9.19 -7.61 0.40
N ALA A 91 9.10 -8.14 1.61
CA ALA A 91 7.85 -8.60 2.21
C ALA A 91 7.29 -7.49 3.11
N ILE A 92 6.08 -7.05 2.81
CA ILE A 92 5.39 -5.94 3.47
C ILE A 92 4.11 -6.51 4.08
N GLN A 93 3.97 -6.38 5.39
CA GLN A 93 2.79 -6.86 6.12
C GLN A 93 1.67 -5.83 6.02
N LEU A 94 0.49 -6.28 5.63
CA LEU A 94 -0.75 -5.52 5.56
C LEU A 94 -1.75 -6.19 6.52
N PRO A 95 -1.80 -5.76 7.79
CA PRO A 95 -2.80 -6.26 8.74
C PRO A 95 -4.21 -5.90 8.25
N TYR A 96 -5.26 -6.51 8.83
CA TYR A 96 -6.64 -6.15 8.47
C TYR A 96 -6.95 -4.65 8.68
N SER A 97 -6.30 -4.01 9.64
CA SER A 97 -6.39 -2.57 9.85
C SER A 97 -5.86 -1.72 8.69
N ALA A 98 -5.08 -2.30 7.78
CA ALA A 98 -4.72 -1.63 6.54
C ALA A 98 -5.91 -1.48 5.56
N PHE A 99 -7.04 -2.14 5.83
CA PHE A 99 -8.25 -2.13 5.01
C PHE A 99 -9.45 -1.50 5.73
N GLU A 100 -9.25 -1.05 6.98
CA GLU A 100 -10.25 -0.33 7.77
C GLU A 100 -10.50 1.06 7.21
N TYR A 101 -11.76 1.49 7.30
CA TYR A 101 -12.16 2.88 7.14
C TYR A 101 -13.00 3.31 8.34
N PHE A 102 -13.02 4.62 8.60
CA PHE A 102 -13.85 5.18 9.65
C PHE A 102 -15.27 5.43 9.14
N ASP A 103 -16.23 4.67 9.66
CA ASP A 103 -17.65 4.89 9.42
C ASP A 103 -18.13 6.03 10.33
N LYS A 104 -18.54 7.14 9.71
CA LYS A 104 -18.99 8.33 10.43
C LYS A 104 -20.37 8.15 11.07
N ASP A 105 -21.22 7.30 10.50
CA ASP A 105 -22.58 7.09 11.00
C ASP A 105 -22.56 6.13 12.21
N ALA A 106 -21.63 5.17 12.21
CA ALA A 106 -21.40 4.25 13.32
C ALA A 106 -20.38 4.75 14.36
N GLU A 107 -19.61 5.81 14.06
CA GLU A 107 -18.47 6.31 14.85
C GLU A 107 -17.40 5.23 15.15
N GLU A 108 -17.25 4.22 14.29
CA GLU A 108 -16.39 3.05 14.48
C GLU A 108 -15.52 2.77 13.24
N GLN A 109 -14.43 2.01 13.43
CA GLN A 109 -13.65 1.47 12.31
C GLN A 109 -14.35 0.22 11.75
N ASN A 110 -14.53 0.17 10.44
CA ASN A 110 -15.18 -0.96 9.78
C ASN A 110 -14.35 -1.47 8.59
N ILE A 111 -14.51 -2.76 8.26
CA ILE A 111 -13.96 -3.39 7.07
C ILE A 111 -15.10 -4.02 6.30
N ASP A 112 -15.39 -3.45 5.13
CA ASP A 112 -16.35 -4.05 4.23
C ASP A 112 -15.74 -5.25 3.50
N GLY A 113 -16.56 -6.28 3.29
CA GLY A 113 -16.22 -7.34 2.36
C GLY A 113 -16.27 -6.80 0.95
N GLY A 114 -15.32 -7.19 0.11
CA GLY A 114 -15.26 -6.70 -1.26
C GLY A 114 -13.88 -6.81 -1.86
N LYS A 115 -13.71 -6.16 -3.00
CA LYS A 115 -12.44 -6.11 -3.71
C LYS A 115 -11.66 -4.87 -3.31
N TYR A 116 -10.38 -5.08 -3.03
CA TYR A 116 -9.45 -4.02 -2.67
C TYR A 116 -8.26 -4.04 -3.62
N GLU A 117 -7.91 -2.89 -4.14
CA GLU A 117 -6.65 -2.67 -4.86
C GLU A 117 -5.54 -2.38 -3.87
N VAL A 118 -4.46 -3.16 -3.95
CA VAL A 118 -3.18 -2.87 -3.31
C VAL A 118 -2.27 -2.26 -4.35
N LEU A 119 -1.90 -1.00 -4.14
CA LEU A 119 -1.05 -0.23 -5.03
C LEU A 119 0.35 -0.12 -4.42
N VAL A 120 1.38 -0.28 -5.25
CA VAL A 120 2.78 -0.08 -4.84
C VAL A 120 3.40 0.93 -5.76
N GLY A 121 3.94 1.99 -5.17
CA GLY A 121 4.59 3.08 -5.86
C GLY A 121 5.84 3.57 -5.15
N THR A 122 6.54 4.49 -5.78
CA THR A 122 7.63 5.29 -5.19
C THR A 122 7.10 6.61 -4.63
N SER A 123 5.92 7.04 -5.07
CA SER A 123 5.14 8.15 -4.51
C SER A 123 3.65 7.92 -4.78
N ALA A 124 2.79 8.75 -4.19
CA ALA A 124 1.35 8.72 -4.44
C ALA A 124 0.98 8.93 -5.93
N GLU A 125 1.76 9.76 -6.64
CA GLU A 125 1.59 10.04 -8.07
C GLU A 125 2.34 9.04 -8.98
N ASP A 126 3.26 8.23 -8.44
CA ASP A 126 4.09 7.28 -9.19
C ASP A 126 3.83 5.82 -8.76
N ILE A 127 2.63 5.34 -9.09
CA ILE A 127 2.21 3.96 -8.87
C ILE A 127 2.81 3.04 -9.95
N LYS A 128 3.56 2.03 -9.53
CA LYS A 128 4.23 1.07 -10.42
C LYS A 128 3.45 -0.22 -10.61
N LEU A 129 2.76 -0.68 -9.57
CA LEU A 129 2.06 -1.96 -9.54
C LEU A 129 0.71 -1.79 -8.87
N ILE A 130 -0.29 -2.48 -9.39
CA ILE A 130 -1.63 -2.59 -8.81
C ILE A 130 -2.00 -4.06 -8.76
N LYS A 131 -2.55 -4.51 -7.63
CA LYS A 131 -3.07 -5.86 -7.49
C LYS A 131 -4.38 -5.87 -6.70
N THR A 132 -5.43 -6.39 -7.32
CA THR A 132 -6.71 -6.61 -6.65
C THR A 132 -6.66 -7.87 -5.80
N ILE A 133 -7.17 -7.77 -4.58
CA ILE A 133 -7.47 -8.88 -3.67
C ILE A 133 -8.96 -8.84 -3.30
N GLU A 134 -9.49 -9.97 -2.87
CA GLU A 134 -10.86 -10.08 -2.37
C GLU A 134 -10.82 -10.35 -0.86
N LEU A 135 -11.44 -9.45 -0.10
CA LEU A 135 -11.67 -9.57 1.32
C LEU A 135 -13.08 -10.11 1.56
N LYS A 136 -13.18 -11.13 2.43
CA LYS A 136 -14.48 -11.54 2.97
C LYS A 136 -14.87 -10.54 4.04
N GLN A 137 -16.15 -10.18 4.11
CA GLN A 137 -16.65 -9.31 5.16
C GLN A 137 -16.35 -9.92 6.53
N LEU A 138 -15.76 -9.13 7.41
CA LEU A 138 -15.45 -9.51 8.79
C LEU A 138 -16.17 -8.52 9.69
N HIS A 139 -17.07 -9.01 10.55
CA HIS A 139 -17.58 -8.18 11.64
C HIS A 139 -16.47 -8.05 12.70
N ILE A 140 -15.98 -6.83 12.94
CA ILE A 140 -14.83 -6.54 13.82
C ILE A 140 -15.17 -6.70 15.32
N ASN A 141 -16.42 -6.99 15.68
CA ASN A 141 -16.89 -7.18 17.06
C ASN A 141 -16.32 -8.40 17.81
N GLN A 142 -15.23 -9.01 17.35
CA GLN A 142 -14.55 -10.12 18.04
C GLN A 142 -13.12 -9.80 18.51
N TYR A 143 -12.61 -8.58 18.32
CA TYR A 143 -11.23 -8.24 18.68
C TYR A 143 -11.05 -7.33 19.91
N LEU A 144 -12.13 -6.88 20.56
CA LEU A 144 -12.05 -5.98 21.73
C LEU A 144 -12.18 -6.65 23.11
N GLU A 145 -12.24 -7.98 23.22
CA GLU A 145 -12.34 -8.69 24.52
C GLU A 145 -11.02 -9.29 25.02
N HIS A 146 -9.86 -8.78 24.60
CA HIS A 146 -8.58 -9.18 25.20
C HIS A 146 -7.70 -7.97 25.53
N GLU A 147 -8.06 -7.27 26.61
CA GLU A 147 -7.11 -6.71 27.58
C GLU A 147 -7.73 -6.65 28.99
#